data_AF-A0AAW0CPS8-F1
#
_entry.id   AF-A0AAW0CPS8-F1
#
_cell.length_a   1.000
_cell.length_b   1.000
_cell.length_c   1.000
_cell.angle_alpha   90.00
_cell.angle_beta   90.00
_cell.angle_gamma   90.00
#
_symmetry.space_group_name_H-M   'P 1'
#
loop_
_entity.id
_entity.type
_entity.pdbx_description
1 polymer ?
#
loop_
_entity_poly.entity_id
_entity_poly.type
_entity_poly.pdbx_seq_one_letter_code
_entity_poly.pdbx_strand_id
1 'polypeptide(L)'
;MSAFWDDYPAFVHRTNVPLKQEFGRLASQLHWGKKQKRVQWLRCAQEEFNHQFGCDEKSLAGWQAMCALVEVHEIPDSVAECKRLLKDNIWVNIFDLLDAQRMGKLAKRHDSARALGKYCRDTRRIFPKHEAKANPFLRVLLVEVF
;
A
#
# COMPACT_ATOMS: atom_id res chain seq x y z
N MET A 1 5.76 2.36 14.08
CA MET A 1 6.68 1.65 13.16
C MET A 1 6.08 0.28 12.95
N SER A 2 6.10 -0.27 11.73
CA SER A 2 5.52 -1.61 11.50
C SER A 2 6.43 -2.70 12.08
N ALA A 3 5.84 -3.84 12.42
CA ALA A 3 6.54 -4.99 13.03
C ALA A 3 7.75 -5.44 12.20
N PHE A 4 7.73 -5.24 10.89
CA PHE A 4 8.83 -5.59 9.99
C PHE A 4 10.13 -4.88 10.36
N TRP A 5 10.06 -3.60 10.73
CA TRP A 5 11.26 -2.82 11.01
C TRP A 5 11.82 -3.08 12.41
N ASP A 6 10.97 -3.55 13.34
CA ASP A 6 11.36 -3.87 14.71
C ASP A 6 12.33 -5.06 14.76
N ASP A 7 12.31 -5.94 13.75
CA ASP A 7 13.28 -7.03 13.56
C ASP A 7 14.70 -6.55 13.25
N TYR A 8 14.89 -5.27 12.94
CA TYR A 8 16.18 -4.70 12.52
C TYR A 8 16.58 -3.49 13.37
N PRO A 9 16.80 -3.65 14.68
CA PRO A 9 17.06 -2.52 15.60
C PRO A 9 18.36 -1.75 15.29
N ALA A 10 19.32 -2.38 14.61
CA ALA A 10 20.56 -1.73 14.17
C ALA A 10 20.39 -0.90 12.87
N PHE A 11 19.22 -0.95 12.23
CA PHE A 11 18.93 -0.18 11.03
C PHE A 11 18.24 1.14 11.41
N VAL A 12 18.84 2.26 11.02
CA VAL A 12 18.25 3.58 11.24
C VAL A 12 17.13 3.82 10.22
N HIS A 13 15.90 3.44 10.61
CA HIS A 13 14.72 3.51 9.77
C HIS A 13 14.27 4.96 9.51
N ARG A 14 14.08 5.29 8.23
CA ARG A 14 13.51 6.56 7.79
C ARG A 14 12.04 6.37 7.43
N THR A 15 11.16 7.09 8.12
CA THR A 15 9.70 6.98 7.92
C THR A 15 9.17 7.88 6.81
N ASN A 16 9.87 8.96 6.47
CA ASN A 16 9.42 9.97 5.48
C ASN A 16 10.07 9.81 4.10
N VAL A 17 10.12 8.58 3.59
CA VAL A 17 10.65 8.23 2.26
C VAL A 17 9.86 7.08 1.65
N PRO A 18 9.86 6.91 0.31
CA PRO A 18 9.22 5.78 -0.36
C PRO A 18 9.63 4.44 0.24
N LEU A 19 8.65 3.55 0.47
CA LEU A 19 8.84 2.28 1.15
C LEU A 19 9.89 1.41 0.45
N LYS A 20 9.81 1.35 -0.89
CA LYS A 20 10.76 0.57 -1.70
C LYS A 20 12.19 1.09 -1.61
N GLN A 21 12.37 2.41 -1.46
CA GLN A 21 13.68 3.03 -1.29
C GLN A 21 14.27 2.64 0.08
N GLU A 22 13.47 2.73 1.14
CA GLU A 22 13.93 2.39 2.48
C GLU A 22 14.22 0.90 2.64
N PHE A 23 13.36 0.05 2.07
CA PHE A 23 13.61 -1.37 1.96
C PHE A 23 14.91 -1.67 1.21
N GLY A 24 15.17 -0.94 0.12
CA GLY A 24 16.41 -1.05 -0.64
C GLY A 24 17.65 -0.75 0.21
N ARG A 25 17.58 0.25 1.10
CA ARG A 25 18.68 0.58 2.04
C ARG A 25 18.94 -0.58 3.00
N LEU A 26 17.90 -1.08 3.66
CA LEU A 26 18.02 -2.24 4.56
C LEU A 26 18.60 -3.47 3.85
N ALA A 27 18.03 -3.80 2.69
CA ALA A 27 18.44 -4.96 1.90
C ALA A 27 19.90 -4.84 1.40
N SER A 28 20.40 -3.62 1.24
CA SER A 28 21.80 -3.37 0.87
C SER A 28 22.72 -3.49 2.08
N GLN A 29 22.34 -2.93 3.22
CA GLN A 29 23.09 -3.05 4.49
C GLN A 29 23.23 -4.51 4.95
N LEU A 30 22.19 -5.32 4.76
CA LEU A 30 22.20 -6.75 5.10
C LEU A 30 22.68 -7.67 3.96
N HIS A 31 23.13 -7.09 2.85
CA HIS A 31 23.63 -7.83 1.68
C HIS A 31 22.68 -8.92 1.15
N TRP A 32 21.36 -8.67 1.19
CA TRP A 32 20.38 -9.68 0.79
C TRP A 32 20.49 -10.05 -0.70
N GLY A 33 20.52 -11.35 -0.95
CA GLY A 33 20.42 -11.93 -2.29
C GLY A 33 19.03 -11.76 -2.91
N LYS A 34 18.90 -12.02 -4.21
CA LYS A 34 17.65 -11.81 -4.98
C LYS A 34 16.44 -12.54 -4.38
N LYS A 35 16.61 -13.81 -3.98
CA LYS A 35 15.53 -14.63 -3.38
C LYS A 35 15.05 -14.04 -2.06
N GLN A 36 15.98 -13.66 -1.18
CA GLN A 36 15.67 -13.08 0.12
C GLN A 36 15.03 -11.69 -0.03
N LYS A 37 15.54 -10.84 -0.92
CA LYS A 37 14.92 -9.55 -1.27
C LYS A 37 13.47 -9.71 -1.68
N ARG A 38 13.15 -10.71 -2.50
CA ARG A 38 11.76 -10.97 -2.91
C ARG A 38 10.89 -11.32 -1.69
N VAL A 39 11.30 -12.29 -0.88
CA VAL A 39 10.51 -12.73 0.30
C VAL A 39 10.32 -11.60 1.29
N GLN A 40 11.40 -10.90 1.65
CA GLN A 40 11.35 -9.82 2.62
C GLN A 40 10.58 -8.61 2.10
N TRP A 41 10.60 -8.35 0.79
CA TRP A 41 9.81 -7.26 0.21
C TRP A 41 8.30 -7.50 0.34
N LEU A 42 7.86 -8.75 0.11
CA LEU A 42 6.45 -9.12 0.27
C LEU A 42 5.99 -8.91 1.71
N ARG A 43 6.79 -9.42 2.66
CA ARG A 43 6.55 -9.25 4.09
C ARG A 43 6.50 -7.78 4.50
N CYS A 44 7.53 -7.01 4.11
CA CYS A 44 7.63 -5.57 4.38
C CYS A 44 6.39 -4.82 3.89
N ALA A 45 5.99 -5.04 2.62
CA ALA A 45 4.85 -4.35 2.04
C ALA A 45 3.53 -4.69 2.73
N GLN A 46 3.33 -5.96 3.12
CA GLN A 46 2.12 -6.41 3.80
C GLN A 46 2.04 -5.87 5.23
N GLU A 47 3.12 -5.98 6.00
CA GLU A 47 3.16 -5.51 7.39
C GLU A 47 3.07 -3.98 7.47
N GLU A 48 3.71 -3.26 6.55
CA GLU A 48 3.57 -1.81 6.47
C GLU A 48 2.12 -1.40 6.18
N PHE A 49 1.45 -2.09 5.25
CA PHE A 49 0.05 -1.82 4.95
C PHE A 49 -0.86 -2.11 6.14
N ASN A 50 -0.68 -3.27 6.78
CA ASN A 50 -1.47 -3.64 7.96
C ASN A 50 -1.25 -2.67 9.13
N HIS A 51 -0.04 -2.15 9.29
CA HIS A 51 0.25 -1.14 10.31
C HIS A 51 -0.47 0.19 10.03
N GLN A 52 -0.52 0.61 8.77
CA GLN A 52 -1.07 1.91 8.39
C GLN A 52 -2.61 1.92 8.32
N PHE A 53 -3.21 0.89 7.73
CA PHE A 53 -4.66 0.85 7.44
C PHE A 53 -5.41 -0.21 8.24
N GLY A 54 -4.69 -1.11 8.90
CA GLY A 54 -5.26 -2.26 9.58
C GLY A 54 -5.60 -3.42 8.62
N CYS A 55 -6.17 -4.47 9.21
CA CYS A 55 -6.67 -5.64 8.49
C CYS A 55 -8.12 -5.99 8.86
N ASP A 56 -8.76 -5.21 9.74
CA ASP A 56 -10.15 -5.41 10.13
C ASP A 56 -11.11 -4.82 9.10
N GLU A 57 -11.76 -5.70 8.35
CA GLU A 57 -12.77 -5.34 7.35
C GLU A 57 -13.95 -4.54 7.92
N LYS A 58 -14.22 -4.64 9.22
CA LYS A 58 -15.33 -3.94 9.90
C LYS A 58 -14.92 -2.57 10.44
N SER A 59 -13.64 -2.20 10.37
CA SER A 59 -13.14 -0.93 10.88
C SER A 59 -13.50 0.22 9.94
N LEU A 60 -14.55 0.98 10.28
CA LEU A 60 -14.92 2.21 9.56
C LEU A 60 -13.73 3.19 9.49
N ALA A 61 -13.02 3.37 10.61
CA ALA A 61 -11.87 4.27 10.68
C ALA A 61 -10.77 3.90 9.67
N GLY A 62 -10.49 2.61 9.46
CA GLY A 62 -9.53 2.16 8.46
C GLY A 62 -9.97 2.51 7.02
N TRP A 63 -11.26 2.33 6.72
CA TRP A 63 -11.81 2.67 5.41
C TRP A 63 -11.81 4.18 5.16
N GLN A 64 -12.21 4.97 6.16
CA GLN A 64 -12.21 6.42 6.10
C GLN A 64 -10.80 6.99 5.95
N ALA A 65 -9.79 6.41 6.62
CA ALA A 65 -8.40 6.79 6.46
C ALA A 65 -7.91 6.59 5.01
N MET A 66 -8.32 5.50 4.35
CA MET A 66 -8.03 5.29 2.93
C MET A 66 -8.73 6.30 2.03
N CYS A 67 -10.01 6.60 2.28
CA CYS A 67 -10.77 7.62 1.56
C CYS A 67 -10.11 9.01 1.68
N ALA A 68 -9.64 9.38 2.88
CA ALA A 68 -8.92 10.62 3.10
C ALA A 68 -7.61 10.69 2.30
N LEU A 69 -6.85 9.59 2.26
CA LEU A 69 -5.55 9.53 1.58
C LEU A 69 -5.65 9.69 0.05
N VAL A 70 -6.80 9.35 -0.52
CA VAL A 70 -7.11 9.48 -1.95
C VAL A 70 -7.96 10.71 -2.26
N GLU A 71 -8.00 11.67 -1.33
CA GLU A 71 -8.66 12.97 -1.50
C GLU A 71 -10.14 12.83 -1.86
N VAL A 72 -10.86 12.00 -1.12
CA VAL A 72 -12.33 11.99 -1.14
C VAL A 72 -12.82 13.19 -0.32
N HIS A 73 -13.54 14.11 -0.97
CA HIS A 73 -14.08 15.31 -0.31
C HIS A 73 -15.16 14.99 0.74
N GLU A 74 -16.06 14.05 0.44
CA GLU A 74 -17.12 13.61 1.35
C GLU A 74 -16.84 12.16 1.78
N ILE A 75 -16.15 12.01 2.90
CA ILE A 75 -15.82 10.69 3.44
C ILE A 75 -17.13 10.04 3.95
N PRO A 76 -17.50 8.84 3.44
CA PRO A 76 -18.74 8.20 3.89
C PRO A 76 -18.70 7.77 5.35
N ASP A 77 -19.88 7.70 5.96
CA ASP A 77 -20.07 7.32 7.38
C ASP A 77 -20.30 5.81 7.57
N SER A 78 -20.25 5.02 6.48
CA SER A 78 -20.42 3.57 6.54
C SER A 78 -19.32 2.81 5.80
N VAL A 79 -19.00 1.62 6.32
CA VAL A 79 -18.03 0.69 5.71
C VAL A 79 -18.43 0.32 4.30
N ALA A 80 -19.73 0.08 4.07
CA ALA A 80 -20.24 -0.34 2.77
C ALA A 80 -20.05 0.75 1.71
N GLU A 81 -20.32 2.01 2.06
CA GLU A 81 -20.16 3.14 1.15
C GLU A 81 -18.69 3.45 0.87
N CYS A 82 -17.83 3.41 1.89
CA CYS A 82 -16.39 3.56 1.67
C CYS A 82 -15.85 2.49 0.71
N LYS A 83 -16.23 1.22 0.90
CA LYS A 83 -15.85 0.12 0.00
C LYS A 83 -16.32 0.36 -1.42
N ARG A 84 -17.58 0.74 -1.61
CA ARG A 84 -18.16 1.02 -2.93
C ARG A 84 -17.42 2.15 -3.62
N LEU A 85 -17.21 3.26 -2.92
CA LEU A 85 -16.48 4.42 -3.44
C LEU A 85 -15.05 4.06 -3.86
N LEU A 86 -14.31 3.37 -2.98
CA LEU A 86 -12.93 2.96 -3.25
C LEU A 86 -12.83 1.95 -4.40
N LYS A 87 -13.83 1.09 -4.58
CA LYS A 87 -13.86 0.08 -5.64
C LYS A 87 -14.23 0.69 -6.99
N ASP A 88 -15.26 1.53 -7.01
CA ASP A 88 -15.95 1.90 -8.25
C ASP A 88 -15.44 3.24 -8.82
N ASN A 89 -14.91 4.12 -7.95
CA ASN A 89 -14.58 5.50 -8.33
C ASN A 89 -13.11 5.87 -8.08
N ILE A 90 -12.35 5.03 -7.36
CA ILE A 90 -10.95 5.33 -7.02
C ILE A 90 -10.03 4.29 -7.65
N TRP A 91 -9.15 4.77 -8.52
CA TRP A 91 -8.09 3.95 -9.12
C TRP A 91 -6.73 4.45 -8.64
N VAL A 92 -6.16 3.76 -7.66
CA VAL A 92 -4.87 4.10 -7.02
C VAL A 92 -3.98 2.88 -6.94
N ASN A 93 -2.66 3.06 -7.04
CA ASN A 93 -1.71 1.98 -6.81
C ASN A 93 -1.45 1.79 -5.30
N ILE A 94 -1.44 0.53 -4.83
CA ILE A 94 -1.22 0.20 -3.42
C ILE A 94 0.13 0.71 -2.89
N PHE A 95 1.21 0.63 -3.68
CA PHE A 95 2.49 1.17 -3.23
C PHE A 95 2.48 2.70 -3.19
N ASP A 96 1.69 3.35 -4.05
CA ASP A 96 1.56 4.81 -4.03
C ASP A 96 0.75 5.27 -2.81
N LEU A 97 -0.22 4.50 -2.33
CA LEU A 97 -0.87 4.74 -1.03
C LEU A 97 0.13 4.67 0.13
N LEU A 98 0.95 3.62 0.18
CA LEU A 98 1.96 3.44 1.22
C LEU A 98 2.99 4.58 1.20
N ASP A 99 3.47 4.95 0.01
CA ASP A 99 4.42 6.05 -0.15
C ASP A 99 3.79 7.40 0.21
N ALA A 100 2.54 7.64 -0.18
CA ALA A 100 1.80 8.86 0.14
C ALA A 100 1.60 9.02 1.66
N GLN A 101 1.18 7.96 2.34
CA GLN A 101 1.03 7.95 3.79
C GLN A 101 2.36 8.25 4.48
N ARG A 102 3.44 7.55 4.09
CA ARG A 102 4.78 7.74 4.66
C ARG A 102 5.28 9.16 4.48
N MET A 103 4.96 9.77 3.34
CA MET A 103 5.45 11.09 2.97
C MET A 103 4.52 12.24 3.39
N GLY A 104 3.37 11.95 4.03
CA GLY A 104 2.37 12.95 4.36
C GLY A 104 1.80 13.65 3.12
N LYS A 105 1.64 12.91 2.02
CA LYS A 105 1.12 13.40 0.73
C LYS A 105 -0.17 12.68 0.37
N LEU A 106 -0.88 13.22 -0.60
CA LEU A 106 -2.01 12.55 -1.23
C LEU A 106 -1.53 11.50 -2.23
N ALA A 107 -2.24 10.38 -2.29
CA ALA A 107 -1.92 9.33 -3.23
C ALA A 107 -2.34 9.68 -4.65
N LYS A 108 -1.53 9.27 -5.62
CA LYS A 108 -1.82 9.53 -7.03
C LYS A 108 -3.03 8.71 -7.49
N ARG A 109 -4.12 9.40 -7.82
CA ARG A 109 -5.25 8.79 -8.52
C ARG A 109 -5.00 8.70 -10.03
N HIS A 110 -5.68 7.75 -10.63
CA HIS A 110 -5.76 7.56 -12.07
C HIS A 110 -7.20 7.74 -12.52
N ASP A 111 -7.41 8.16 -13.76
CA ASP A 111 -8.75 8.47 -14.28
C ASP A 111 -9.58 7.23 -14.60
N SER A 112 -8.96 6.04 -14.62
CA SER A 112 -9.64 4.76 -14.87
C SER A 112 -8.79 3.57 -14.43
N ALA A 113 -9.43 2.41 -14.29
CA ALA A 113 -8.76 1.13 -14.07
C ALA A 113 -7.74 0.83 -15.19
N ARG A 114 -8.04 1.19 -16.45
CA ARG A 114 -7.13 1.02 -17.59
C ARG A 114 -5.88 1.89 -17.46
N ALA A 115 -6.04 3.14 -17.03
CA ALA A 115 -4.92 4.06 -16.80
C ALA A 115 -4.03 3.58 -15.65
N LEU A 116 -4.63 3.12 -14.54
CA LEU A 116 -3.88 2.49 -13.44
C LEU A 116 -3.15 1.23 -13.92
N GLY A 117 -3.81 0.34 -14.66
CA GLY A 117 -3.19 -0.86 -15.22
C GLY A 117 -2.00 -0.55 -16.12
N LYS A 118 -2.11 0.46 -16.99
CA LYS A 118 -0.98 0.94 -17.82
C LYS A 118 0.16 1.44 -16.95
N TYR A 119 -0.12 2.28 -15.96
CA TYR A 119 0.88 2.79 -15.02
C TYR A 119 1.60 1.66 -14.26
N CYS A 120 0.87 0.67 -13.75
CA CYS A 120 1.43 -0.50 -13.07
C CYS A 120 2.38 -1.30 -13.98
N ARG A 121 2.05 -1.46 -15.26
CA ARG A 121 2.91 -2.15 -16.25
C ARG A 121 4.17 -1.36 -16.55
N ASP A 122 4.02 -0.08 -16.88
CA ASP A 122 5.12 0.80 -17.28
C ASP A 122 6.15 0.97 -16.15
N THR A 123 5.66 1.10 -14.90
CA THR A 123 6.53 1.28 -13.73
C THR A 123 6.95 -0.03 -13.05
N ARG A 124 6.35 -1.15 -13.44
CA ARG A 124 6.49 -2.46 -12.78
C ARG A 124 6.14 -2.42 -11.28
N ARG A 125 5.34 -1.44 -10.84
CA ARG A 125 4.83 -1.29 -9.46
C ARG A 125 3.56 -2.14 -9.28
N ILE A 126 3.71 -3.45 -9.32
CA ILE A 126 2.60 -4.40 -9.20
C ILE A 126 2.59 -5.01 -7.80
N PHE A 127 1.51 -4.77 -7.06
CA PHE A 127 1.33 -5.43 -5.76
C PHE A 127 0.99 -6.91 -5.95
N PRO A 128 1.61 -7.83 -5.20
CA PRO A 128 1.34 -9.27 -5.30
C PRO A 128 -0.13 -9.60 -5.02
N LYS A 129 -0.82 -10.21 -6.00
CA LYS A 129 -2.24 -10.57 -5.90
C LYS A 129 -2.56 -11.48 -4.70
N HIS A 130 -1.68 -12.43 -4.38
CA HIS A 130 -1.85 -13.34 -3.25
C HIS A 130 -1.90 -12.55 -1.93
N GLU A 131 -0.92 -11.68 -1.70
CA GLU A 131 -0.85 -10.86 -0.48
C GLU A 131 -1.99 -9.84 -0.39
N ALA A 132 -2.37 -9.22 -1.52
CA ALA A 132 -3.50 -8.31 -1.53
C ALA A 132 -4.82 -8.99 -1.18
N LYS A 133 -5.01 -10.27 -1.52
CA LYS A 133 -6.22 -11.00 -1.15
C LYS A 133 -6.28 -11.35 0.34
N ALA A 134 -5.14 -11.37 1.04
CA ALA A 134 -5.08 -11.64 2.48
C ALA A 134 -5.55 -10.45 3.33
N ASN A 135 -5.57 -9.23 2.76
CA ASN A 135 -6.08 -8.04 3.44
C ASN A 135 -7.37 -7.54 2.75
N PRO A 136 -8.51 -7.44 3.48
CA PRO A 136 -9.78 -6.99 2.92
C PRO A 136 -9.74 -5.60 2.25
N PHE A 137 -8.95 -4.67 2.79
CA PHE A 137 -8.73 -3.34 2.23
C PHE A 137 -8.00 -3.40 0.89
N LEU A 138 -6.90 -4.15 0.84
CA LEU A 138 -6.12 -4.33 -0.39
C LEU A 138 -6.95 -4.99 -1.49
N ARG A 139 -7.77 -5.97 -1.13
CA ARG A 139 -8.65 -6.69 -2.07
C ARG A 139 -9.60 -5.76 -2.81
N VAL A 140 -10.10 -4.70 -2.18
CA VAL A 140 -11.00 -3.72 -2.80
C VAL A 140 -10.30 -2.86 -3.86
N LEU A 141 -9.00 -2.60 -3.69
CA LEU A 141 -8.20 -1.78 -4.59
C LEU A 141 -7.60 -2.54 -5.79
N LEU A 142 -7.85 -3.85 -5.88
CA LEU A 142 -7.30 -4.67 -6.95
C LEU A 142 -7.94 -4.31 -8.29
N VAL A 143 -7.10 -3.97 -9.27
CA VAL A 143 -7.49 -3.86 -10.67
C VAL A 143 -6.85 -4.95 -11.51
N GLU A 144 -7.48 -5.26 -12.64
CA GLU A 144 -6.91 -6.14 -13.64
C GLU A 144 -5.77 -5.43 -14.39
N VAL A 145 -4.62 -6.09 -14.47
CA VAL A 145 -3.38 -5.54 -15.07
C VAL A 145 -2.96 -6.33 -16.31
N PHE A 146 -3.52 -7.53 -16.52
CA PHE A 146 -3.21 -8.46 -17.61
C PHE A 146 -4.49 -9.08 -18.14
#